data_AF-M8A5N2-F1
#
_entry.id   AF-M8A5N2-F1
#
_cell.length_a   1.000
_cell.length_b   1.000
_cell.length_c   1.000
_cell.angle_alpha   90.00
_cell.angle_beta   90.00
_cell.angle_gamma   90.00
#
_symmetry.space_group_name_H-M   'P 1'
#
loop_
_entity.id
_entity.type
_entity.pdbx_description
1 polymer ?
#
loop_
_entity_poly.entity_id
_entity_poly.type
_entity_poly.pdbx_seq_one_letter_code
_entity_poly.pdbx_strand_id
1 'polypeptide(L)'
;MTMVQDTPYTKENGGLRYIDSLSRSITVDALDIIWVTINSRDLLILIRKDDVDALDPRLTAHRPQRAQTTPHPVRPLQISNWTTAPMAATSSPSTAAAAMWAFAAATCVKLLLVPTSRSTDFDVHRYWLALTHTLPARQWYTDASSQWTLDYPPFFAYFSRLLSLPAPFVDASLVAIPVPASPPSSAYILYLRFTVAFSDLLLLLASVLLLARDARRRQRPFLALLLVLWSPALLIVDHIHFQYNGFLMGLLLLSLHFLEQGKDLAGGVVFAALLCSKHLFLVAAPVYFVYLFRHYCCGRGLARGLGRLVLMGAGVVAVFAMAFTPFVYYGQGVYCKRIRHNLANDTF
;
A
#
# COMPACT_ATOMS: atom_id res chain seq x y z
N MET A 1 4.63 -40.23 35.81
CA MET A 1 5.45 -41.31 35.23
C MET A 1 4.93 -41.54 33.81
N THR A 2 5.74 -41.14 32.81
CA THR A 2 5.71 -41.48 31.37
C THR A 2 4.42 -41.22 30.56
N MET A 3 4.41 -40.60 29.36
CA MET A 3 5.41 -39.95 28.50
C MET A 3 4.63 -39.05 27.54
N VAL A 4 5.02 -37.78 27.42
CA VAL A 4 4.65 -36.94 26.27
C VAL A 4 5.66 -37.30 25.19
N GLN A 5 5.19 -37.90 24.09
CA GLN A 5 6.03 -38.17 22.93
C GLN A 5 6.24 -36.86 22.17
N ASP A 6 7.50 -36.42 22.18
CA ASP A 6 8.07 -35.45 21.24
C ASP A 6 7.82 -35.91 19.80
N THR A 7 7.19 -35.06 19.00
CA THR A 7 7.26 -35.15 17.54
C THR A 7 8.18 -34.05 16.99
N PRO A 8 9.17 -34.40 16.16
CA PRO A 8 10.13 -33.44 15.63
C PRO A 8 9.49 -32.61 14.51
N TYR A 9 9.75 -31.31 14.52
CA TYR A 9 9.41 -30.36 13.45
C TYR A 9 10.04 -30.79 12.12
N THR A 10 9.25 -31.44 11.26
CA THR A 10 9.61 -31.72 9.87
C THR A 10 9.11 -30.60 8.95
N LYS A 11 10.08 -29.93 8.29
CA LYS A 11 9.98 -28.98 7.16
C LYS A 11 8.64 -28.96 6.40
N GLU A 12 7.83 -27.92 6.58
CA GLU A 12 6.80 -27.50 5.63
C GLU A 12 7.38 -26.56 4.56
N ASN A 13 8.11 -27.11 3.59
CA ASN A 13 8.57 -26.34 2.42
C ASN A 13 7.43 -26.04 1.41
N GLY A 14 6.25 -26.66 1.57
CA GLY A 14 5.09 -26.46 0.69
C GLY A 14 4.27 -25.22 1.03
N GLY A 15 4.08 -24.93 2.32
CA GLY A 15 3.33 -23.75 2.80
C GLY A 15 4.02 -22.44 2.40
N LEU A 16 5.32 -22.32 2.66
CA LEU A 16 6.11 -21.14 2.27
C LEU A 16 6.05 -20.84 0.76
N ARG A 17 6.10 -21.86 -0.10
CA ARG A 17 5.97 -21.67 -1.56
C ARG A 17 4.57 -21.20 -1.97
N TYR A 18 3.53 -21.69 -1.31
CA TYR A 18 2.15 -21.26 -1.56
C TYR A 18 1.92 -19.82 -1.06
N ILE A 19 2.49 -19.43 0.07
CA ILE A 19 2.36 -18.08 0.63
C ILE A 19 3.20 -17.06 -0.14
N ASP A 20 4.43 -17.42 -0.57
CA ASP A 20 5.19 -16.61 -1.52
C ASP A 20 4.45 -16.48 -2.84
N SER A 21 3.81 -17.57 -3.31
CA SER A 21 2.93 -17.53 -4.48
C SER A 21 1.70 -16.66 -4.23
N LEU A 22 1.14 -16.62 -3.03
CA LEU A 22 -0.01 -15.82 -2.66
C LEU A 22 0.37 -14.34 -2.47
N SER A 23 1.53 -14.04 -1.90
CA SER A 23 2.08 -12.68 -1.81
C SER A 23 2.42 -12.14 -3.20
N ARG A 24 3.02 -12.97 -4.06
CA ARG A 24 3.19 -12.67 -5.49
C ARG A 24 1.85 -12.53 -6.19
N SER A 25 0.87 -13.41 -5.93
CA SER A 25 -0.48 -13.33 -6.49
C SER A 25 -1.18 -12.05 -6.06
N ILE A 26 -1.11 -11.64 -4.79
CA ILE A 26 -1.63 -10.35 -4.30
C ILE A 26 -0.91 -9.19 -4.96
N THR A 27 0.37 -9.34 -5.30
CA THR A 27 1.10 -8.32 -6.06
C THR A 27 0.66 -8.29 -7.51
N VAL A 28 0.35 -9.43 -8.11
CA VAL A 28 -0.24 -9.56 -9.45
C VAL A 28 -1.68 -9.04 -9.46
N ASP A 29 -2.46 -9.30 -8.41
CA ASP A 29 -3.81 -8.79 -8.21
C ASP A 29 -3.78 -7.30 -7.87
N ALA A 30 -2.73 -6.82 -7.20
CA ALA A 30 -2.46 -5.40 -7.01
C ALA A 30 -1.98 -4.76 -8.31
N LEU A 31 -1.26 -5.50 -9.17
CA LEU A 31 -1.00 -5.12 -10.53
C LEU A 31 -2.27 -5.15 -11.36
N ASP A 32 -3.24 -6.04 -11.10
CA ASP A 32 -4.55 -6.06 -11.74
C ASP A 32 -5.47 -4.99 -11.16
N ILE A 33 -5.30 -4.55 -9.91
CA ILE A 33 -5.95 -3.37 -9.36
C ILE A 33 -5.30 -2.13 -9.94
N ILE A 34 -3.96 -2.05 -10.01
CA ILE A 34 -3.25 -1.00 -10.73
C ILE A 34 -3.67 -1.01 -12.20
N TRP A 35 -3.77 -2.18 -12.84
CA TRP A 35 -4.13 -2.34 -14.23
C TRP A 35 -5.60 -2.11 -14.44
N VAL A 36 -6.51 -2.45 -13.53
CA VAL A 36 -7.93 -2.08 -13.59
C VAL A 36 -8.11 -0.60 -13.27
N THR A 37 -7.36 0.00 -12.35
CA THR A 37 -7.34 1.44 -12.08
C THR A 37 -6.74 2.21 -13.26
N ILE A 38 -5.73 1.66 -13.95
CA ILE A 38 -5.10 2.23 -15.15
C ILE A 38 -5.93 1.95 -16.43
N ASN A 39 -6.57 0.78 -16.53
CA ASN A 39 -7.29 0.25 -17.69
C ASN A 39 -8.82 0.40 -17.56
N SER A 40 -9.31 1.04 -16.50
CA SER A 40 -10.68 1.56 -16.41
C SER A 40 -10.85 2.74 -17.36
N ARG A 41 -10.62 2.52 -18.67
CA ARG A 41 -10.99 3.35 -19.83
C ARG A 41 -10.50 4.80 -19.88
N ASP A 42 -9.81 5.32 -18.87
CA ASP A 42 -9.57 6.76 -18.75
C ASP A 42 -8.20 7.25 -19.26
N LEU A 43 -7.21 6.39 -19.51
CA LEU A 43 -5.97 6.83 -20.17
C LEU A 43 -6.16 7.06 -21.68
N LEU A 44 -7.03 6.29 -22.36
CA LEU A 44 -7.33 6.47 -23.78
C LEU A 44 -8.22 7.70 -24.06
N ILE A 45 -8.99 8.15 -23.06
CA ILE A 45 -9.79 9.39 -23.14
C ILE A 45 -8.96 10.61 -22.77
N LEU A 46 -7.94 10.46 -21.91
CA LEU A 46 -6.90 11.49 -21.67
C LEU A 46 -5.94 11.70 -22.85
N ILE A 47 -5.99 10.83 -23.88
CA ILE A 47 -5.27 11.04 -25.15
C ILE A 47 -6.15 11.73 -26.20
N ARG A 48 -7.46 11.91 -25.98
CA ARG A 48 -8.37 12.37 -27.05
C ARG A 48 -9.14 13.65 -26.79
N LYS A 49 -9.14 14.21 -25.57
CA LYS A 49 -10.00 15.36 -25.27
C LYS A 49 -9.32 16.73 -25.41
N ASP A 50 -8.02 16.82 -25.14
CA ASP A 50 -7.33 18.12 -25.19
C ASP A 50 -6.71 18.44 -26.56
N ASP A 51 -6.52 17.43 -27.43
CA ASP A 51 -5.92 17.59 -28.76
C ASP A 51 -6.94 17.82 -29.90
N VAL A 52 -8.24 17.58 -29.68
CA VAL A 52 -9.28 17.76 -30.72
C VAL A 52 -9.90 19.16 -30.69
N ASP A 53 -9.99 19.79 -29.51
CA ASP A 53 -10.58 21.13 -29.39
C ASP A 53 -9.58 22.27 -29.69
N ALA A 54 -8.28 21.94 -29.85
CA ALA A 54 -7.21 22.91 -30.13
C ALA A 54 -6.85 23.05 -31.63
N LEU A 55 -7.49 22.29 -32.53
CA LEU A 55 -7.07 22.18 -33.93
C LEU A 55 -8.14 22.55 -34.98
N ASP A 56 -9.35 22.95 -34.59
CA ASP A 56 -10.35 23.40 -35.56
C ASP A 56 -11.08 24.71 -35.15
N PRO A 57 -10.69 25.87 -35.68
CA PRO A 57 -11.42 27.13 -35.50
C PRO A 57 -12.78 27.18 -36.22
N ARG A 58 -13.19 26.15 -36.97
CA ARG A 58 -14.38 26.18 -37.82
C ARG A 58 -15.66 25.63 -37.17
N LEU A 59 -15.60 25.09 -35.95
CA LEU A 59 -16.77 24.53 -35.28
C LEU A 59 -17.56 25.54 -34.41
N THR A 60 -17.13 26.81 -34.33
CA THR A 60 -17.85 27.89 -33.63
C THR A 60 -18.85 28.69 -34.49
N ALA A 61 -19.22 28.20 -35.67
CA ALA A 61 -20.16 28.93 -36.53
C ALA A 61 -21.20 27.99 -37.16
N HIS A 62 -22.22 27.59 -36.40
CA HIS A 62 -23.58 27.37 -36.91
C HIS A 62 -24.53 27.03 -35.76
N ARG A 63 -25.16 28.06 -35.18
CA ARG A 63 -26.37 27.91 -34.36
C ARG A 63 -27.56 28.29 -35.25
N PRO A 64 -28.47 27.38 -35.61
CA PRO A 64 -29.64 27.76 -36.40
C PRO A 64 -30.61 28.55 -35.51
N GLN A 65 -31.12 29.65 -36.07
CA GLN A 65 -32.18 30.47 -35.46
C GLN A 65 -33.45 29.63 -35.30
N ARG A 66 -33.99 29.61 -34.08
CA ARG A 66 -35.27 28.96 -33.76
C ARG A 66 -36.40 29.88 -34.23
N ALA A 67 -37.22 29.38 -35.16
CA ALA A 67 -38.42 30.05 -35.64
C ALA A 67 -39.42 30.28 -34.50
N GLN A 68 -40.00 31.48 -34.46
CA GLN A 68 -41.09 31.86 -33.57
C GLN A 68 -42.40 31.24 -34.09
N THR A 69 -43.06 30.42 -33.28
CA THR A 69 -44.43 29.97 -33.51
C THR A 69 -45.35 30.58 -32.44
N THR A 70 -46.44 31.18 -32.90
CA THR A 70 -47.50 31.87 -32.15
C THR A 70 -48.21 30.99 -31.11
N PRO A 71 -48.74 31.56 -30.01
CA PRO A 71 -49.39 30.79 -28.96
C PRO A 71 -50.88 30.56 -29.24
N HIS A 72 -51.36 29.33 -29.03
CA HIS A 72 -52.79 29.01 -28.84
C HIS A 72 -53.10 28.88 -27.35
N PRO A 73 -54.28 29.32 -26.87
CA PRO A 73 -54.62 29.28 -25.46
C PRO A 73 -55.11 27.87 -25.06
N VAL A 74 -54.41 27.23 -24.13
CA VAL A 74 -54.87 26.00 -23.46
C VAL A 74 -55.28 26.35 -22.03
N ARG A 75 -56.53 26.04 -21.67
CA ARG A 75 -57.10 26.21 -20.32
C ARG A 75 -56.27 25.51 -19.25
N PRO A 76 -56.05 26.10 -18.07
CA PRO A 76 -55.37 25.41 -16.98
C PRO A 76 -56.32 24.39 -16.32
N LEU A 77 -55.89 23.14 -16.24
CA LEU A 77 -56.47 22.12 -15.37
C LEU A 77 -55.97 22.37 -13.93
N GLN A 78 -56.89 22.63 -13.00
CA GLN A 78 -56.58 22.66 -11.57
C GLN A 78 -56.24 21.24 -11.09
N ILE A 79 -54.98 21.03 -10.72
CA ILE A 79 -54.54 19.84 -9.98
C ILE A 79 -54.48 20.25 -8.50
N SER A 80 -55.22 19.53 -7.68
CA SER A 80 -55.30 19.75 -6.23
C SER A 80 -53.94 19.50 -5.55
N ASN A 81 -53.55 20.42 -4.68
CA ASN A 81 -52.35 20.30 -3.85
C ASN A 81 -52.56 19.22 -2.78
N TRP A 82 -51.97 18.04 -2.97
CA TRP A 82 -51.72 17.11 -1.87
C TRP A 82 -50.47 17.60 -1.13
N THR A 83 -50.68 18.15 0.06
CA THR A 83 -49.63 18.49 1.02
C THR A 83 -48.90 17.20 1.43
N THR A 84 -47.73 16.97 0.82
CA THR A 84 -46.78 15.96 1.27
C THR A 84 -46.08 16.51 2.51
N ALA A 85 -46.35 15.91 3.67
CA ALA A 85 -45.58 16.17 4.88
C ALA A 85 -44.08 15.91 4.60
N PRO A 86 -43.15 16.75 5.07
CA PRO A 86 -41.72 16.49 4.88
C PRO A 86 -41.35 15.25 5.67
N MET A 87 -41.13 14.14 4.96
CA MET A 87 -40.40 13.00 5.51
C MET A 87 -39.03 13.53 5.96
N ALA A 88 -38.71 13.33 7.24
CA ALA A 88 -37.41 13.66 7.79
C ALA A 88 -36.33 13.01 6.91
N ALA A 89 -35.58 13.83 6.17
CA ALA A 89 -34.45 13.37 5.39
C ALA A 89 -33.39 12.87 6.38
N THR A 90 -33.32 11.56 6.59
CA THR A 90 -32.16 10.93 7.19
C THR A 90 -30.99 11.24 6.27
N SER A 91 -30.13 12.18 6.70
CA SER A 91 -28.92 12.51 5.97
C SER A 91 -28.11 11.22 5.82
N SER A 92 -27.94 10.76 4.57
CA SER A 92 -27.06 9.65 4.28
C SER A 92 -25.67 9.93 4.88
N PRO A 93 -25.04 8.95 5.56
CA PRO A 93 -23.74 9.17 6.16
C PRO A 93 -22.77 9.64 5.08
N SER A 94 -21.95 10.65 5.41
CA SER A 94 -20.90 11.11 4.50
C SER A 94 -19.99 9.92 4.13
N THR A 95 -19.44 9.90 2.92
CA THR A 95 -18.57 8.82 2.45
C THR A 95 -17.42 8.53 3.42
N ALA A 96 -16.95 9.54 4.14
CA ALA A 96 -15.94 9.41 5.19
C ALA A 96 -16.48 8.67 6.44
N ALA A 97 -17.69 8.97 6.90
CA ALA A 97 -18.30 8.25 8.01
C ALA A 97 -18.54 6.77 7.65
N ALA A 98 -19.01 6.50 6.43
CA ALA A 98 -19.17 5.12 5.95
C ALA A 98 -17.83 4.38 5.83
N ALA A 99 -16.76 5.06 5.38
CA ALA A 99 -15.41 4.52 5.35
C ALA A 99 -14.89 4.14 6.74
N MET A 100 -15.10 5.01 7.72
CA MET A 100 -14.71 4.77 9.11
C MET A 100 -15.47 3.57 9.71
N TRP A 101 -16.77 3.46 9.45
CA TRP A 101 -17.56 2.29 9.88
C TRP A 101 -17.09 0.99 9.21
N ALA A 102 -16.83 1.02 7.90
CA ALA A 102 -16.30 -0.13 7.18
C ALA A 102 -14.94 -0.58 7.73
N PHE A 103 -14.06 0.37 8.04
CA PHE A 103 -12.77 0.10 8.65
C PHE A 103 -12.90 -0.43 10.08
N ALA A 104 -13.78 0.15 10.89
CA ALA A 104 -14.02 -0.30 12.25
C ALA A 104 -14.54 -1.75 12.26
N ALA A 105 -15.48 -2.08 11.38
CA ALA A 105 -16.00 -3.43 11.23
C ALA A 105 -14.91 -4.42 10.75
N ALA A 106 -14.08 -4.02 9.77
CA ALA A 106 -12.93 -4.83 9.35
C ALA A 106 -11.92 -5.03 10.50
N THR A 107 -11.70 -4.00 11.31
CA THR A 107 -10.83 -4.04 12.49
C THR A 107 -11.38 -5.00 13.55
N CYS A 108 -12.69 -5.00 13.81
CA CYS A 108 -13.31 -6.00 14.69
C CYS A 108 -13.04 -7.43 14.21
N VAL A 109 -13.17 -7.70 12.91
CA VAL A 109 -12.84 -9.02 12.35
C VAL A 109 -11.35 -9.34 12.53
N LYS A 110 -10.45 -8.39 12.25
CA LYS A 110 -9.00 -8.56 12.48
C LYS A 110 -8.68 -8.87 13.94
N LEU A 111 -9.36 -8.22 14.89
CA LEU A 111 -9.21 -8.50 16.33
C LEU A 111 -9.71 -9.90 16.71
N LEU A 112 -10.77 -10.41 16.06
CA LEU A 112 -11.21 -11.80 16.23
C LEU A 112 -10.19 -12.82 15.70
N LEU A 113 -9.24 -12.40 14.85
CA LEU A 113 -8.15 -13.25 14.33
C LEU A 113 -6.91 -13.28 15.24
N VAL A 114 -6.88 -12.50 16.34
CA VAL A 114 -5.78 -12.54 17.32
C VAL A 114 -5.42 -13.96 17.80
N PRO A 115 -6.35 -14.87 18.14
CA PRO A 115 -6.03 -16.21 18.62
C PRO A 115 -5.59 -17.19 17.52
N THR A 116 -5.51 -16.76 16.25
CA THR A 116 -5.06 -17.63 15.16
C THR A 116 -3.61 -18.07 15.34
N SER A 117 -3.29 -19.23 14.73
CA SER A 117 -1.96 -19.82 14.75
C SER A 117 -0.87 -18.83 14.35
N ARG A 118 0.34 -19.04 14.91
CA ARG A 118 1.53 -18.24 14.62
C ARG A 118 2.27 -18.88 13.45
N SER A 119 2.48 -18.11 12.39
CA SER A 119 3.36 -18.47 11.28
C SER A 119 4.83 -18.29 11.69
N THR A 120 5.75 -18.73 10.83
CA THR A 120 7.17 -18.37 10.93
C THR A 120 7.41 -16.87 10.83
N ASP A 121 6.62 -16.15 10.02
CA ASP A 121 6.76 -14.71 9.81
C ASP A 121 6.50 -13.91 11.10
N PHE A 122 5.68 -14.45 12.01
CA PHE A 122 5.47 -13.90 13.34
C PHE A 122 6.78 -13.79 14.13
N ASP A 123 7.58 -14.86 14.14
CA ASP A 123 8.88 -14.89 14.82
C ASP A 123 9.94 -14.09 14.08
N VAL A 124 9.92 -14.09 12.74
CA VAL A 124 10.79 -13.27 11.89
C VAL A 124 10.60 -11.78 12.17
N HIS A 125 9.36 -11.30 12.14
CA HIS A 125 9.07 -9.89 12.37
C HIS A 125 9.32 -9.46 13.82
N ARG A 126 9.08 -10.34 14.80
CA ARG A 126 9.55 -10.07 16.17
C ARG A 126 11.07 -9.98 16.21
N TYR A 127 11.79 -10.86 15.52
CA TYR A 127 13.24 -10.80 15.50
C TYR A 127 13.74 -9.49 14.90
N TRP A 128 13.14 -9.01 13.81
CA TRP A 128 13.50 -7.71 13.22
C TRP A 128 13.22 -6.55 14.17
N LEU A 129 12.14 -6.63 14.95
CA LEU A 129 11.82 -5.65 15.99
C LEU A 129 12.90 -5.63 17.07
N ALA A 130 13.32 -6.79 17.57
CA ALA A 130 14.42 -6.91 18.54
C ALA A 130 15.76 -6.44 17.98
N LEU A 131 16.09 -6.86 16.76
CA LEU A 131 17.32 -6.55 16.04
C LEU A 131 17.52 -5.04 15.88
N THR A 132 16.47 -4.37 15.40
CA THR A 132 16.50 -2.93 15.10
C THR A 132 16.44 -2.06 16.35
N HIS A 133 15.90 -2.58 17.45
CA HIS A 133 15.92 -1.95 18.76
C HIS A 133 17.29 -2.04 19.44
N THR A 134 17.84 -3.25 19.49
CA THR A 134 18.95 -3.60 20.37
C THR A 134 20.31 -3.40 19.72
N LEU A 135 20.44 -3.65 18.42
CA LEU A 135 21.71 -3.51 17.71
C LEU A 135 21.85 -2.16 16.98
N PRO A 136 23.09 -1.62 16.87
CA PRO A 136 23.34 -0.46 16.03
C PRO A 136 23.10 -0.78 14.55
N ALA A 137 22.69 0.21 13.76
CA ALA A 137 22.34 0.04 12.33
C ALA A 137 23.42 -0.67 11.50
N ARG A 138 24.70 -0.46 11.83
CA ARG A 138 25.86 -1.15 11.23
C ARG A 138 25.90 -2.67 11.44
N GLN A 139 24.95 -3.25 12.17
CA GLN A 139 24.86 -4.70 12.42
C GLN A 139 23.56 -5.30 11.89
N TRP A 140 22.57 -4.50 11.48
CA TRP A 140 21.25 -5.01 11.10
C TRP A 140 21.27 -6.03 9.96
N TYR A 141 22.16 -5.86 8.98
CA TYR A 141 22.28 -6.76 7.82
C TYR A 141 23.45 -7.74 7.91
N THR A 142 24.13 -7.80 9.05
CA THR A 142 25.31 -8.66 9.25
C THR A 142 25.22 -9.52 10.51
N ASP A 143 24.18 -9.32 11.31
CA ASP A 143 23.90 -10.15 12.47
C ASP A 143 23.70 -11.61 12.06
N ALA A 144 24.25 -12.50 12.88
CA ALA A 144 24.18 -13.96 12.70
C ALA A 144 23.69 -14.65 13.99
N SER A 145 23.08 -13.90 14.90
CA SER A 145 22.63 -14.40 16.21
C SER A 145 21.35 -15.22 16.11
N SER A 146 20.72 -15.26 14.94
CA SER A 146 19.49 -15.99 14.63
C SER A 146 19.50 -16.48 13.19
N GLN A 147 18.68 -17.50 12.91
CA GLN A 147 18.37 -17.95 11.55
C GLN A 147 17.53 -16.91 10.76
N TRP A 148 16.87 -15.98 11.45
CA TRP A 148 16.04 -14.95 10.83
C TRP A 148 16.88 -13.72 10.47
N THR A 149 17.28 -13.62 9.20
CA THR A 149 17.99 -12.45 8.69
C THR A 149 17.03 -11.31 8.34
N LEU A 150 17.53 -10.07 8.37
CA LEU A 150 16.77 -8.91 7.93
C LEU A 150 16.83 -8.80 6.40
N ASP A 151 15.75 -9.24 5.74
CA ASP A 151 15.73 -9.36 4.28
C ASP A 151 15.05 -8.18 3.58
N TYR A 152 14.37 -7.32 4.34
CA TYR A 152 13.69 -6.15 3.78
C TYR A 152 14.63 -4.95 3.62
N PRO A 153 14.41 -4.10 2.61
CA PRO A 153 15.15 -2.86 2.43
C PRO A 153 15.11 -1.89 3.64
N PRO A 154 16.07 -0.94 3.73
CA PRO A 154 16.29 -0.15 4.94
C PRO A 154 15.10 0.63 5.51
N PHE A 155 14.19 1.16 4.67
CA PHE A 155 13.04 1.90 5.23
C PHE A 155 12.12 1.00 6.03
N PHE A 156 12.00 -0.27 5.68
CA PHE A 156 11.26 -1.20 6.52
C PHE A 156 12.00 -1.53 7.80
N ALA A 157 13.34 -1.61 7.77
CA ALA A 157 14.14 -1.75 9.00
C ALA A 157 13.92 -0.58 9.96
N TYR A 158 13.90 0.65 9.44
CA TYR A 158 13.56 1.84 10.23
C TYR A 158 12.10 1.81 10.73
N PHE A 159 11.17 1.29 9.94
CA PHE A 159 9.79 1.07 10.37
C PHE A 159 9.71 0.04 11.51
N SER A 160 10.40 -1.10 11.40
CA SER A 160 10.53 -2.07 12.51
C SER A 160 11.15 -1.44 13.75
N ARG A 161 12.16 -0.57 13.59
CA ARG A 161 12.73 0.18 14.71
C ARG A 161 11.70 1.09 15.37
N LEU A 162 10.90 1.82 14.59
CA LEU A 162 9.85 2.68 15.13
C LEU A 162 8.81 1.86 15.91
N LEU A 163 8.38 0.72 15.36
CA LEU A 163 7.51 -0.23 16.03
C LEU A 163 8.16 -0.88 17.25
N SER A 164 9.49 -0.86 17.38
CA SER A 164 10.17 -1.44 18.54
C SER A 164 10.18 -0.52 19.76
N LEU A 165 10.05 0.79 19.58
CA LEU A 165 10.23 1.77 20.66
C LEU A 165 9.26 1.58 21.85
N PRO A 166 7.96 1.27 21.64
CA PRO A 166 7.07 1.03 22.78
C PRO A 166 7.11 -0.41 23.31
N ALA A 167 7.76 -1.34 22.60
CA ALA A 167 7.71 -2.77 22.90
C ALA A 167 8.22 -3.13 24.30
N PRO A 168 9.34 -2.57 24.82
CA PRO A 168 9.83 -2.92 26.15
C PRO A 168 8.89 -2.55 27.29
N PHE A 169 8.01 -1.56 27.09
CA PHE A 169 7.01 -1.15 28.08
C PHE A 169 5.82 -2.12 28.14
N VAL A 170 5.61 -2.91 27.09
CA VAL A 170 4.54 -3.91 27.01
C VAL A 170 5.05 -5.28 27.44
N ASP A 171 6.17 -5.71 26.85
CA ASP A 171 6.87 -6.93 27.21
C ASP A 171 8.35 -6.83 26.80
N ALA A 172 9.27 -6.79 27.77
CA ALA A 172 10.70 -6.70 27.51
C ALA A 172 11.25 -7.86 26.66
N SER A 173 10.56 -9.00 26.64
CA SER A 173 10.94 -10.14 25.79
C SER A 173 10.72 -9.88 24.30
N LEU A 174 9.95 -8.86 23.89
CA LEU A 174 9.78 -8.49 22.48
C LEU A 174 11.07 -7.99 21.82
N VAL A 175 11.96 -7.37 22.61
CA VAL A 175 13.23 -6.80 22.11
C VAL A 175 14.48 -7.59 22.51
N ALA A 176 14.30 -8.72 23.20
CA ALA A 176 15.39 -9.53 23.70
C ALA A 176 16.12 -10.29 22.57
N ILE A 177 17.46 -10.26 22.61
CA ILE A 177 18.35 -11.08 21.78
C ILE A 177 19.35 -11.76 22.74
N PRO A 178 19.48 -13.10 22.73
CA PRO A 178 18.76 -14.06 21.90
C PRO A 178 17.25 -14.17 22.25
N VAL A 179 16.48 -14.83 21.37
CA VAL A 179 15.04 -15.08 21.60
C VAL A 179 14.88 -15.95 22.86
N PRO A 180 14.05 -15.56 23.84
CA PRO A 180 13.81 -16.37 25.03
C PRO A 180 13.19 -17.72 24.71
N ALA A 181 13.58 -18.77 25.45
CA ALA A 181 13.00 -20.11 25.32
C ALA A 181 11.59 -20.22 25.92
N SER A 182 11.19 -19.27 26.77
CA SER A 182 9.85 -19.22 27.35
C SER A 182 8.79 -18.92 26.28
N PRO A 183 7.59 -19.51 26.39
CA PRO A 183 6.50 -19.20 25.46
C PRO A 183 6.12 -17.72 25.54
N PRO A 184 5.70 -17.11 24.41
CA PRO A 184 5.32 -15.70 24.38
C PRO A 184 4.10 -15.44 25.26
N SER A 185 4.15 -14.34 26.03
CA SER A 185 3.03 -13.89 26.85
C SER A 185 1.84 -13.43 25.99
N SER A 186 0.65 -13.31 26.57
CA SER A 186 -0.51 -12.73 25.87
C SER A 186 -0.25 -11.28 25.45
N ALA A 187 0.49 -10.50 26.25
CA ALA A 187 0.84 -9.12 25.94
C ALA A 187 1.78 -9.03 24.73
N TYR A 188 2.77 -9.91 24.64
CA TYR A 188 3.65 -10.07 23.48
C TYR A 188 2.83 -10.32 22.20
N ILE A 189 1.88 -11.26 22.25
CA ILE A 189 1.08 -11.63 21.07
C ILE A 189 0.18 -10.48 20.65
N LEU A 190 -0.50 -9.86 21.62
CA LEU A 190 -1.37 -8.71 21.38
C LEU A 190 -0.59 -7.54 20.79
N TYR A 191 0.61 -7.27 21.29
CA TYR A 191 1.47 -6.20 20.78
C TYR A 191 1.74 -6.35 19.28
N LEU A 192 2.23 -7.52 18.89
CA LEU A 192 2.56 -7.82 17.50
C LEU A 192 1.33 -7.75 16.59
N ARG A 193 0.20 -8.35 17.00
CA ARG A 193 -1.05 -8.25 16.20
C ARG A 193 -1.55 -6.81 16.10
N PHE A 194 -1.38 -6.02 17.17
CA PHE A 194 -1.76 -4.62 17.20
C PHE A 194 -0.87 -3.76 16.28
N THR A 195 0.44 -4.00 16.19
CA THR A 195 1.30 -3.22 15.29
C THR A 195 0.91 -3.40 13.82
N VAL A 196 0.52 -4.61 13.42
CA VAL A 196 -0.02 -4.87 12.07
C VAL A 196 -1.33 -4.10 11.86
N ALA A 197 -2.31 -4.26 12.76
CA ALA A 197 -3.61 -3.58 12.66
C ALA A 197 -3.49 -2.05 12.72
N PHE A 198 -2.57 -1.52 13.53
CA PHE A 198 -2.29 -0.09 13.61
C PHE A 198 -1.72 0.44 12.29
N SER A 199 -0.85 -0.33 11.63
CA SER A 199 -0.25 0.07 10.36
C SER A 199 -1.27 0.16 9.20
N ASP A 200 -2.42 -0.54 9.31
CA ASP A 200 -3.53 -0.45 8.36
C ASP A 200 -4.21 0.93 8.33
N LEU A 201 -3.94 1.80 9.30
CA LEU A 201 -4.40 3.20 9.25
C LEU A 201 -3.86 3.94 8.03
N LEU A 202 -2.66 3.58 7.56
CA LEU A 202 -2.12 4.15 6.31
C LEU A 202 -2.90 3.64 5.08
N LEU A 203 -3.29 2.36 5.07
CA LEU A 203 -4.15 1.80 4.03
C LEU A 203 -5.49 2.53 3.98
N LEU A 204 -6.12 2.74 5.14
CA LEU A 204 -7.36 3.50 5.26
C LEU A 204 -7.20 4.92 4.73
N LEU A 205 -6.20 5.65 5.22
CA LEU A 205 -5.94 7.04 4.84
C LEU A 205 -5.75 7.16 3.33
N ALA A 206 -4.85 6.35 2.76
CA ALA A 206 -4.55 6.39 1.33
C ALA A 206 -5.76 6.02 0.47
N SER A 207 -6.53 5.01 0.88
CA SER A 207 -7.75 4.59 0.18
C SER A 207 -8.79 5.71 0.18
N VAL A 208 -9.07 6.31 1.34
CA VAL A 208 -10.04 7.43 1.44
C VAL A 208 -9.59 8.62 0.59
N LEU A 209 -8.30 8.98 0.63
CA LEU A 209 -7.76 10.09 -0.15
C LEU A 209 -7.88 9.86 -1.66
N LEU A 210 -7.58 8.65 -2.14
CA LEU A 210 -7.70 8.27 -3.54
C LEU A 210 -9.17 8.26 -3.99
N LEU A 211 -10.04 7.58 -3.23
CA LEU A 211 -11.45 7.36 -3.58
C LEU A 211 -12.32 8.61 -3.40
N ALA A 212 -11.99 9.53 -2.48
CA ALA A 212 -12.69 10.81 -2.35
C ALA A 212 -12.59 11.66 -3.62
N ARG A 213 -11.54 11.45 -4.43
CA ARG A 213 -11.42 12.10 -5.72
C ARG A 213 -12.17 11.35 -6.81
N ASP A 214 -12.07 10.03 -6.84
CA ASP A 214 -12.82 9.23 -7.81
C ASP A 214 -14.32 9.41 -7.63
N ALA A 215 -14.82 9.59 -6.39
CA ALA A 215 -16.20 9.98 -6.09
C ALA A 215 -16.68 11.23 -6.84
N ARG A 216 -15.78 12.18 -7.12
CA ARG A 216 -16.10 13.38 -7.91
C ARG A 216 -16.15 13.11 -9.41
N ARG A 217 -15.57 12.02 -9.89
CA ARG A 217 -15.52 11.64 -11.31
C ARG A 217 -16.40 10.44 -11.68
N ARG A 218 -16.70 9.53 -10.73
CA ARG A 218 -17.31 8.22 -10.95
C ARG A 218 -18.25 7.81 -9.81
N GLN A 219 -19.21 6.94 -10.13
CA GLN A 219 -20.40 6.66 -9.31
C GLN A 219 -20.24 5.54 -8.25
N ARG A 220 -19.05 4.92 -8.04
CA ARG A 220 -18.90 3.77 -7.11
C ARG A 220 -17.64 3.74 -6.20
N PRO A 221 -17.26 4.85 -5.54
CA PRO A 221 -16.08 4.90 -4.66
C PRO A 221 -16.23 4.02 -3.40
N PHE A 222 -17.44 3.83 -2.89
CA PHE A 222 -17.63 3.12 -1.62
C PHE A 222 -17.41 1.60 -1.73
N LEU A 223 -17.83 0.98 -2.84
CA LEU A 223 -17.63 -0.46 -3.05
C LEU A 223 -16.14 -0.80 -3.21
N ALA A 224 -15.39 0.01 -3.97
CA ALA A 224 -13.95 -0.18 -4.11
C ALA A 224 -13.22 -0.04 -2.76
N LEU A 225 -13.63 0.94 -1.93
CA LEU A 225 -13.11 1.06 -0.57
C LEU A 225 -13.39 -0.18 0.27
N LEU A 226 -14.62 -0.69 0.23
CA LEU A 226 -15.00 -1.92 0.93
C LEU A 226 -14.12 -3.10 0.50
N LEU A 227 -13.93 -3.29 -0.81
CA LEU A 227 -13.11 -4.38 -1.35
C LEU A 227 -11.64 -4.30 -0.91
N VAL A 228 -11.08 -3.09 -0.81
CA VAL A 228 -9.70 -2.91 -0.32
C VAL A 228 -9.60 -3.19 1.18
N LEU A 229 -10.48 -2.58 1.98
CA LEU A 229 -10.44 -2.71 3.45
C LEU A 229 -10.80 -4.12 3.95
N TRP A 230 -11.65 -4.82 3.20
CA TRP A 230 -12.11 -6.19 3.47
C TRP A 230 -11.44 -7.23 2.57
N SER A 231 -10.32 -6.89 1.93
CA SER A 231 -9.63 -7.82 1.04
C SER A 231 -9.30 -9.12 1.81
N PRO A 232 -9.84 -10.27 1.39
CA PRO A 232 -9.58 -11.54 2.06
C PRO A 232 -8.09 -11.89 2.00
N ALA A 233 -7.41 -11.47 0.92
CA ALA A 233 -6.00 -11.71 0.74
C ALA A 233 -5.14 -10.92 1.75
N LEU A 234 -5.47 -9.64 2.00
CA LEU A 234 -4.80 -8.86 3.06
C LEU A 234 -5.13 -9.39 4.45
N LEU A 235 -6.38 -9.81 4.70
CA LEU A 235 -6.75 -10.42 5.99
C LEU A 235 -5.95 -11.69 6.27
N ILE A 236 -5.83 -12.59 5.29
CA ILE A 236 -5.08 -13.84 5.45
C ILE A 236 -3.58 -13.56 5.60
N VAL A 237 -2.99 -12.73 4.74
CA VAL A 237 -1.54 -12.55 4.75
C VAL A 237 -1.07 -11.72 5.94
N ASP A 238 -1.79 -10.66 6.31
CA ASP A 238 -1.34 -9.77 7.39
C ASP A 238 -1.82 -10.24 8.76
N HIS A 239 -3.08 -10.65 8.89
CA HIS A 239 -3.69 -10.88 10.21
C HIS A 239 -3.71 -12.36 10.63
N ILE A 240 -3.59 -13.30 9.71
CA ILE A 240 -3.35 -14.72 10.01
C ILE A 240 -1.86 -15.02 9.92
N HIS A 241 -1.25 -14.81 8.75
CA HIS A 241 0.17 -15.09 8.48
C HIS A 241 1.17 -14.09 9.06
N PHE A 242 0.75 -12.93 9.57
CA PHE A 242 1.63 -11.94 10.19
C PHE A 242 2.61 -11.26 9.23
N GLN A 243 2.10 -10.35 8.41
CA GLN A 243 2.88 -9.45 7.56
C GLN A 243 2.34 -8.02 7.60
N TYR A 244 3.07 -7.09 6.98
CA TYR A 244 2.71 -5.67 6.91
C TYR A 244 2.36 -5.23 5.48
N ASN A 245 1.64 -6.07 4.70
CA ASN A 245 1.33 -5.73 3.31
C ASN A 245 0.28 -4.62 3.18
N GLY A 246 -0.65 -4.48 4.13
CA GLY A 246 -1.63 -3.41 4.20
C GLY A 246 -0.96 -2.05 4.31
N PHE A 247 0.06 -1.92 5.18
CA PHE A 247 0.92 -0.74 5.26
C PHE A 247 1.58 -0.40 3.93
N LEU A 248 2.20 -1.39 3.28
CA LEU A 248 2.90 -1.20 2.00
C LEU A 248 1.93 -0.87 0.85
N MET A 249 0.75 -1.47 0.86
CA MET A 249 -0.34 -1.13 -0.05
C MET A 249 -0.83 0.30 0.19
N GLY A 250 -0.88 0.75 1.44
CA GLY A 250 -1.16 2.15 1.79
C GLY A 250 -0.16 3.13 1.18
N LEU A 251 1.15 2.82 1.23
CA LEU A 251 2.18 3.62 0.54
C LEU A 251 1.98 3.65 -0.98
N LEU A 252 1.64 2.52 -1.59
CA LEU A 252 1.34 2.44 -3.02
C LEU A 252 0.14 3.31 -3.40
N LEU A 253 -0.97 3.19 -2.67
CA LEU A 253 -2.18 3.98 -2.92
C LEU A 253 -1.93 5.48 -2.68
N LEU A 254 -1.12 5.83 -1.69
CA LEU A 254 -0.73 7.22 -1.42
C LEU A 254 0.12 7.80 -2.57
N SER A 255 1.03 7.00 -3.13
CA SER A 255 1.78 7.36 -4.33
C SER A 255 0.83 7.64 -5.51
N LEU A 256 -0.10 6.71 -5.80
CA LEU A 256 -1.10 6.87 -6.87
C LEU A 256 -1.97 8.12 -6.65
N HIS A 257 -2.38 8.40 -5.41
CA HIS A 257 -3.13 9.60 -5.07
C HIS A 257 -2.39 10.88 -5.48
N PHE A 258 -1.07 10.96 -5.23
CA PHE A 258 -0.27 12.11 -5.65
C PHE A 258 -0.11 12.20 -7.17
N LEU A 259 0.08 11.06 -7.86
CA LEU A 259 0.15 11.03 -9.33
C LEU A 259 -1.14 11.56 -9.94
N GLU A 260 -2.30 11.09 -9.47
CA GLU A 260 -3.57 11.62 -9.93
C GLU A 260 -3.66 13.13 -9.69
N GLN A 261 -3.10 13.67 -8.58
CA GLN A 261 -3.12 15.11 -8.25
C GLN A 261 -2.26 15.96 -9.17
N GLY A 262 -1.56 15.35 -10.13
CA GLY A 262 -0.53 16.03 -10.91
C GLY A 262 0.68 16.40 -10.05
N LYS A 263 0.77 15.88 -8.82
CA LYS A 263 1.93 16.00 -7.94
C LYS A 263 2.88 14.84 -8.22
N ASP A 264 3.28 14.71 -9.49
CA ASP A 264 4.05 13.58 -10.00
C ASP A 264 5.32 13.32 -9.18
N LEU A 265 6.06 14.39 -8.83
CA LEU A 265 7.28 14.30 -8.01
C LEU A 265 7.02 13.66 -6.65
N ALA A 266 5.93 14.06 -5.97
CA ALA A 266 5.57 13.48 -4.68
C ALA A 266 5.18 12.00 -4.83
N GLY A 267 4.41 11.65 -5.87
CA GLY A 267 4.06 10.26 -6.15
C GLY A 267 5.29 9.40 -6.44
N GLY A 268 6.20 9.89 -7.29
CA GLY A 268 7.47 9.20 -7.57
C GLY A 268 8.37 9.03 -6.34
N VAL A 269 8.45 10.04 -5.46
CA VAL A 269 9.20 9.95 -4.20
C VAL A 269 8.58 8.94 -3.23
N VAL A 270 7.25 8.91 -3.08
CA VAL A 270 6.57 7.91 -2.24
C VAL A 270 6.73 6.50 -2.82
N PHE A 271 6.67 6.33 -4.14
CA PHE A 271 6.95 5.05 -4.78
C PHE A 271 8.40 4.60 -4.59
N ALA A 272 9.38 5.51 -4.68
CA ALA A 272 10.77 5.20 -4.38
C ALA A 272 10.94 4.75 -2.90
N ALA A 273 10.22 5.38 -1.98
CA ALA A 273 10.21 4.98 -0.57
C ALA A 273 9.58 3.59 -0.37
N LEU A 274 8.52 3.26 -1.13
CA LEU A 274 7.94 1.92 -1.16
C LEU A 274 8.94 0.88 -1.65
N LEU A 275 9.69 1.15 -2.72
CA LEU A 275 10.77 0.25 -3.19
C LEU A 275 11.85 0.05 -2.11
N CYS A 276 12.20 1.12 -1.40
CA CYS A 276 13.12 1.09 -0.25
C CYS A 276 12.48 0.49 1.02
N SER A 277 11.23 0.02 0.96
CA SER A 277 10.52 -0.68 2.05
C SER A 277 10.27 -2.16 1.70
N LYS A 278 9.88 -2.49 0.46
CA LYS A 278 9.77 -3.87 -0.02
C LYS A 278 10.07 -3.94 -1.51
N HIS A 279 11.10 -4.71 -1.87
CA HIS A 279 11.57 -4.85 -3.25
C HIS A 279 10.55 -5.53 -4.18
N LEU A 280 9.53 -6.21 -3.63
CA LEU A 280 8.44 -6.83 -4.37
C LEU A 280 7.74 -5.86 -5.34
N PHE A 281 7.64 -4.57 -5.00
CA PHE A 281 7.02 -3.54 -5.85
C PHE A 281 7.89 -3.11 -7.04
N LEU A 282 9.11 -3.62 -7.17
CA LEU A 282 9.98 -3.34 -8.32
C LEU A 282 9.34 -3.80 -9.64
N VAL A 283 8.46 -4.80 -9.61
CA VAL A 283 7.68 -5.24 -10.78
C VAL A 283 6.79 -4.13 -11.36
N ALA A 284 6.35 -3.17 -10.54
CA ALA A 284 5.56 -2.02 -10.97
C ALA A 284 6.43 -0.85 -11.49
N ALA A 285 7.74 -0.88 -11.26
CA ALA A 285 8.64 0.22 -11.61
C ALA A 285 8.66 0.57 -13.11
N PRO A 286 8.63 -0.40 -14.06
CA PRO A 286 8.55 -0.08 -15.48
C PRO A 286 7.28 0.70 -15.86
N VAL A 287 6.14 0.35 -15.26
CA VAL A 287 4.85 1.04 -15.49
C VAL A 287 4.93 2.47 -14.95
N TYR A 288 5.43 2.64 -13.72
CA TYR A 288 5.67 3.95 -13.12
C TYR A 288 6.61 4.81 -13.94
N PHE A 289 7.70 4.23 -14.46
CA PHE A 289 8.67 4.94 -15.29
C PHE A 289 8.03 5.46 -16.58
N VAL A 290 7.34 4.61 -17.34
CA VAL A 290 6.68 5.02 -18.60
C VAL A 290 5.62 6.10 -18.33
N TYR A 291 4.80 5.92 -17.28
CA TYR A 291 3.80 6.90 -16.88
C TYR A 291 4.43 8.25 -16.54
N LEU A 292 5.40 8.29 -15.62
CA LEU A 292 6.07 9.52 -15.19
C LEU A 292 6.85 10.17 -16.33
N PHE A 293 7.52 9.39 -17.18
CA PHE A 293 8.23 9.92 -18.33
C PHE A 293 7.26 10.66 -19.27
N ARG A 294 6.14 10.03 -19.64
CA ARG A 294 5.14 10.64 -20.53
C ARG A 294 4.39 11.80 -19.87
N HIS A 295 3.90 11.62 -18.64
CA HIS A 295 3.01 12.58 -17.98
C HIS A 295 3.76 13.76 -17.36
N TYR A 296 4.90 13.49 -16.71
CA TYR A 296 5.65 14.51 -16.00
C TYR A 296 6.66 15.22 -16.91
N CYS A 297 7.34 14.48 -17.79
CA CYS A 297 8.46 15.01 -18.58
C CYS A 297 8.04 15.46 -19.99
N CYS A 298 7.17 14.73 -20.68
CA CYS A 298 6.74 15.10 -22.04
C CYS A 298 5.65 16.20 -22.06
N GLY A 299 5.53 16.91 -23.20
CA GLY A 299 4.45 17.88 -23.44
C GLY A 299 4.74 19.35 -23.07
N ARG A 300 5.94 19.68 -22.59
CA ARG A 300 6.32 21.07 -22.21
C ARG A 300 7.58 21.61 -22.91
N GLY A 301 8.02 20.95 -23.98
CA GLY A 301 9.27 21.26 -24.71
C GLY A 301 10.50 20.56 -24.11
N LEU A 302 11.54 20.34 -24.93
CA LEU A 302 12.67 19.46 -24.61
C LEU A 302 13.44 19.87 -23.35
N ALA A 303 13.81 21.14 -23.22
CA ALA A 303 14.59 21.63 -22.07
C ALA A 303 13.82 21.52 -20.73
N ARG A 304 12.52 21.89 -20.72
CA ARG A 304 11.67 21.76 -19.53
C ARG A 304 11.40 20.30 -19.17
N GLY A 305 11.24 19.43 -20.17
CA GLY A 305 11.08 18.00 -19.95
C GLY A 305 12.32 17.35 -19.35
N LEU A 306 13.51 17.69 -19.86
CA LEU A 306 14.78 17.25 -19.30
C LEU A 306 14.98 17.74 -17.86
N GLY A 307 14.68 19.02 -17.58
CA GLY A 307 14.77 19.57 -16.22
C GLY A 307 13.86 18.84 -15.22
N ARG A 308 12.64 18.46 -15.62
CA ARG A 308 11.73 17.65 -14.81
C ARG A 308 12.22 16.21 -14.63
N LEU A 309 12.76 15.60 -15.68
CA LEU A 309 13.37 14.27 -15.58
C LEU A 309 14.53 14.26 -14.57
N VAL A 310 15.41 15.27 -14.64
CA VAL A 310 16.50 15.45 -13.67
C VAL A 310 15.96 15.65 -12.27
N LEU A 311 14.92 16.47 -12.09
CA LEU A 311 14.30 16.70 -10.78
C LEU A 311 13.69 15.43 -10.20
N MET A 312 12.98 14.64 -11.01
CA MET A 312 12.45 13.33 -10.60
C MET A 312 13.58 12.37 -10.24
N GLY A 313 14.59 12.26 -11.11
CA GLY A 313 15.76 11.41 -10.89
C GLY A 313 16.48 11.78 -9.60
N ALA A 314 16.68 13.08 -9.33
CA ALA A 314 17.28 13.58 -8.09
C ALA A 314 16.42 13.21 -6.86
N GLY A 315 15.09 13.31 -6.95
CA GLY A 315 14.18 12.89 -5.89
C GLY A 315 14.30 11.40 -5.57
N VAL A 316 14.33 10.55 -6.60
CA VAL A 316 14.52 9.09 -6.44
C VAL A 316 15.90 8.79 -5.85
N VAL A 317 16.97 9.39 -6.38
CA VAL A 317 18.34 9.22 -5.87
C VAL A 317 18.44 9.66 -4.42
N ALA A 318 17.80 10.76 -4.03
CA ALA A 318 17.80 11.24 -2.64
C ALA A 318 17.14 10.22 -1.69
N VAL A 319 16.02 9.60 -2.10
CA VAL A 319 15.35 8.55 -1.31
C VAL A 319 16.24 7.32 -1.13
N PHE A 320 16.84 6.83 -2.23
CA PHE A 320 17.77 5.70 -2.16
C PHE A 320 19.02 6.04 -1.35
N ALA A 321 19.57 7.24 -1.50
CA ALA A 321 20.69 7.70 -0.69
C ALA A 321 20.31 7.72 0.80
N MET A 322 19.15 8.23 1.17
CA MET A 322 18.67 8.23 2.55
C MET A 322 18.53 6.81 3.12
N ALA A 323 18.03 5.87 2.30
CA ALA A 323 17.89 4.47 2.70
C ALA A 323 19.26 3.78 2.88
N PHE A 324 20.15 3.89 1.90
CA PHE A 324 21.32 3.03 1.77
C PHE A 324 22.64 3.66 2.22
N THR A 325 22.76 5.00 2.26
CA THR A 325 24.02 5.68 2.62
C THR A 325 24.60 5.23 3.97
N PRO A 326 23.81 5.07 5.06
CA PRO A 326 24.35 4.59 6.32
C PRO A 326 25.07 3.23 6.17
N PHE A 327 24.50 2.31 5.41
CA PHE A 327 25.04 0.96 5.22
C PHE A 327 26.22 0.93 4.26
N VAL A 328 26.21 1.78 3.21
CA VAL A 328 27.37 2.00 2.34
C VAL A 328 28.55 2.55 3.13
N TYR A 329 28.31 3.53 4.00
CA TYR A 329 29.33 4.12 4.88
C TYR A 329 29.97 3.07 5.81
N TYR A 330 29.17 2.13 6.34
CA TYR A 330 29.68 1.02 7.14
C TYR A 330 30.37 -0.10 6.33
N GLY A 331 30.58 0.09 5.02
CA GLY A 331 31.22 -0.91 4.15
C GLY A 331 30.34 -2.11 3.82
N GLN A 332 29.03 -2.02 4.04
CA GLN A 332 28.10 -3.14 3.84
C GLN A 332 27.62 -3.33 2.39
N GLY A 333 28.06 -2.47 1.47
CA GLY A 333 27.70 -2.56 0.04
C GLY A 333 28.17 -3.84 -0.67
N VAL A 334 29.00 -4.68 -0.01
CA VAL A 334 29.65 -5.86 -0.61
C VAL A 334 29.28 -7.19 0.11
N TYR A 335 28.21 -7.23 0.92
CA TYR A 335 27.79 -8.52 1.53
C TYR A 335 27.14 -9.52 0.56
N CYS A 336 26.97 -9.16 -0.72
CA CYS A 336 26.69 -10.10 -1.80
C CYS A 336 27.81 -11.18 -1.98
N LYS A 337 28.99 -11.01 -1.35
CA LYS A 337 30.04 -12.04 -1.30
C LYS A 337 29.77 -13.17 -0.30
N ARG A 338 29.01 -12.96 0.78
CA ARG A 338 28.83 -13.99 1.83
C ARG A 338 27.70 -14.98 1.52
N ILE A 339 26.67 -14.56 0.79
CA ILE A 339 25.67 -15.47 0.20
C ILE A 339 26.34 -16.42 -0.81
N ARG A 340 27.33 -15.94 -1.57
CA ARG A 340 28.10 -16.76 -2.53
C ARG A 340 28.99 -17.80 -1.83
N HIS A 341 29.47 -17.54 -0.61
CA HIS A 341 30.33 -18.46 0.13
C HIS A 341 29.54 -19.55 0.87
N ASN A 342 28.31 -19.26 1.32
CA ASN A 342 27.47 -20.29 1.94
C ASN A 342 26.83 -21.21 0.89
N LEU A 343 26.42 -20.69 -0.29
CA LEU A 343 25.97 -21.54 -1.40
C LEU A 343 27.07 -22.39 -2.05
N ALA A 344 28.35 -22.03 -1.89
CA ALA A 344 29.48 -22.82 -2.38
C ALA A 344 29.89 -23.94 -1.40
N ASN A 345 29.52 -23.82 -0.13
CA ASN A 345 29.90 -24.78 0.92
C ASN A 345 28.78 -25.76 1.29
N ASP A 346 27.55 -25.53 0.84
CA ASP A 346 26.41 -26.47 0.99
C ASP A 346 26.33 -27.46 -0.19
N THR A 347 27.48 -27.83 -0.77
CA THR A 347 27.60 -29.07 -1.55
C THR A 347 28.29 -30.11 -0.69
N PHE A 348 27.51 -30.82 0.14
CA PHE A 348 27.69 -32.24 0.46
C PHE A 348 26.37 -32.84 0.95
#